data_AF-A0A7W1AZQ3-F1
#
_entry.id   AF-A0A7W1AZQ3-F1
#
_cell.length_a   1.000
_cell.length_b   1.000
_cell.length_c   1.000
_cell.angle_alpha   90.00
_cell.angle_beta   90.00
_cell.angle_gamma   90.00
#
_symmetry.space_group_name_H-M   'P 1'
#
loop_
_entity.id
_entity.type
_entity.pdbx_description
1 polymer ?
#
loop_
_entity_poly.entity_id
_entity_poly.type
_entity_poly.pdbx_seq_one_letter_code
_entity_poly.pdbx_strand_id
1 'polypeptide(L)'
;TGSPFGLDADNHDHPRGGVGHFIQAIAPDFMRDIEAFYDDVEKLVGQIRASPKVAGGKVYIPGEIEAANAETASRKGLPISDDLAGQLARLAGTLGIEAPLYLS
;
A
#
# COMPACT_ATOMS: atom_id res chain seq x y z
N THR A 1 1.10 7.79 21.70
CA THR A 1 0.17 8.82 21.17
C THR A 1 -0.91 9.23 22.17
N GLY A 2 -1.16 8.46 23.24
CA GLY A 2 -2.34 8.66 24.10
C GLY A 2 -3.60 7.99 23.56
N SER A 3 -3.48 7.25 22.45
CA SER A 3 -4.56 6.44 21.88
C SER A 3 -4.78 5.16 22.69
N PRO A 4 -5.99 4.58 22.65
CA PRO A 4 -6.26 3.25 23.21
C PRO A 4 -5.29 2.17 22.70
N PHE A 5 -5.11 1.09 23.47
CA PHE A 5 -4.17 0.01 23.16
C PHE A 5 -4.78 -1.37 23.45
N GLY A 6 -4.25 -2.41 22.81
CA GLY A 6 -4.71 -3.78 23.06
C GLY A 6 -6.17 -3.99 22.68
N LEU A 7 -6.97 -4.56 23.58
CA LEU A 7 -8.40 -4.82 23.35
C LEU A 7 -9.24 -3.53 23.32
N ASP A 8 -8.69 -2.41 23.82
CA ASP A 8 -9.35 -1.11 23.79
C ASP A 8 -9.08 -0.35 22.47
N ALA A 9 -8.14 -0.85 21.65
CA ALA A 9 -7.92 -0.33 20.31
C ALA A 9 -9.05 -0.82 19.40
N ASP A 10 -10.07 0.03 19.23
CA ASP A 10 -11.25 -0.32 18.46
C ASP A 10 -10.94 -0.38 16.95
N ASN A 11 -11.40 -1.46 16.30
CA ASN A 11 -11.15 -1.72 14.89
C ASN A 11 -12.23 -1.08 14.03
N HIS A 12 -11.87 -0.02 13.28
CA HIS A 12 -12.51 0.53 12.06
C HIS A 12 -14.01 0.93 12.09
N ASP A 13 -14.84 0.45 13.01
CA ASP A 13 -16.31 0.62 13.00
C ASP A 13 -16.85 1.60 14.04
N HIS A 14 -15.99 2.26 14.84
CA HIS A 14 -16.45 3.21 15.86
C HIS A 14 -16.40 4.67 15.36
N PRO A 15 -17.50 5.46 15.44
CA PRO A 15 -17.54 6.86 15.00
C PRO A 15 -16.56 7.82 15.70
N ARG A 16 -15.86 7.35 16.74
CA ARG A 16 -14.86 8.13 17.48
C ARG A 16 -13.41 7.80 17.10
N GLY A 17 -13.19 6.77 16.26
CA GLY A 17 -11.86 6.21 16.02
C GLY A 17 -11.26 5.58 17.28
N GLY A 18 -10.05 5.04 17.15
CA GLY A 18 -9.38 4.34 18.26
C GLY A 18 -7.95 3.90 17.99
N VAL A 19 -7.43 4.11 16.78
CA VAL A 19 -6.09 3.66 16.39
C VAL A 19 -5.11 4.82 16.48
N GLY A 20 -4.00 4.59 17.19
CA GLY A 20 -2.88 5.52 17.23
C GLY A 20 -1.96 5.31 16.02
N HIS A 21 -1.55 6.41 15.39
CA HIS A 21 -0.54 6.39 14.34
C HIS A 21 0.74 7.07 14.82
N PHE A 22 1.88 6.48 14.47
CA PHE A 22 3.20 7.09 14.65
C PHE A 22 3.86 7.16 13.27
N ILE A 23 4.37 8.33 12.93
CA ILE A 23 5.03 8.59 11.65
C ILE A 23 6.42 9.15 11.98
N GLN A 24 7.44 8.59 11.34
CA GLN A 24 8.81 9.03 11.47
C GLN A 24 9.43 9.23 10.08
N ALA A 25 10.09 10.36 9.90
CA ALA A 25 10.95 10.62 8.75
C ALA A 25 12.39 10.73 9.24
N ILE A 26 13.31 10.03 8.58
CA ILE A 26 14.74 10.06 8.86
C ILE A 26 15.42 10.57 7.60
N ALA A 27 16.24 11.60 7.73
CA ALA A 27 17.04 12.17 6.65
C ALA A 27 18.44 11.53 6.68
N PRO A 28 18.79 10.63 5.75
CA PRO A 28 20.03 9.85 5.82
C PRO A 28 21.31 10.68 5.68
N ASP A 29 21.21 11.81 5.00
CA ASP A 29 22.29 12.79 4.75
C ASP A 29 22.81 13.46 6.04
N PHE A 30 22.03 13.44 7.13
CA PHE A 30 22.51 13.85 8.46
C PHE A 30 23.42 12.82 9.12
N MET A 31 23.45 11.58 8.64
CA MET A 31 24.22 10.48 9.24
C MET A 31 25.44 10.10 8.41
N ARG A 32 25.35 10.22 7.08
CA ARG A 32 26.42 9.91 6.13
C ARG A 32 26.20 10.59 4.80
N ASP A 33 27.22 10.56 3.94
CA ASP A 33 27.07 10.95 2.54
C ASP A 33 25.92 10.20 1.85
N ILE A 34 25.08 10.94 1.13
CA ILE A 34 23.82 10.44 0.58
C ILE A 34 24.04 9.47 -0.59
N GLU A 35 25.04 9.72 -1.43
CA GLU A 35 25.37 8.83 -2.55
C GLU A 35 25.93 7.50 -2.00
N ALA A 36 26.81 7.57 -1.00
CA ALA A 36 27.32 6.38 -0.33
C ALA A 36 26.21 5.59 0.38
N PHE A 37 25.14 6.25 0.87
CA PHE A 37 23.96 5.57 1.41
C PHE A 37 23.20 4.82 0.31
N TYR A 38 22.95 5.46 -0.83
CA TYR A 38 22.27 4.81 -1.96
C TYR A 38 23.06 3.62 -2.51
N ASP A 39 24.38 3.76 -2.66
CA ASP A 39 25.26 2.66 -3.07
C ASP A 39 25.13 1.43 -2.17
N ASP A 40 25.08 1.63 -0.85
CA ASP A 40 24.95 0.53 0.10
C ASP A 40 23.55 -0.09 0.09
N VAL A 41 22.50 0.71 -0.12
CA VAL A 41 21.14 0.22 -0.35
C VAL A 41 21.08 -0.63 -1.61
N GLU A 42 21.71 -0.20 -2.71
CA GLU A 42 21.75 -0.96 -3.97
C GLU A 42 22.50 -2.30 -3.79
N LYS A 43 23.65 -2.29 -3.09
CA LYS A 43 24.38 -3.52 -2.75
C LYS A 43 23.52 -4.48 -1.93
N LEU A 44 22.82 -3.98 -0.91
CA LEU A 44 21.94 -4.80 -0.08
C LEU A 44 20.79 -5.41 -0.89
N VAL A 45 20.15 -4.62 -1.75
CA VAL A 45 19.11 -5.11 -2.67
C VAL A 45 19.68 -6.21 -3.58
N GLY A 46 20.88 -6.00 -4.13
CA GLY A 46 21.58 -7.01 -4.92
C GLY A 46 21.80 -8.32 -4.17
N GLN A 47 22.25 -8.25 -2.92
CA GLN A 47 22.45 -9.42 -2.06
C GLN A 47 21.14 -10.17 -1.79
N ILE A 48 20.06 -9.46 -1.50
CA ILE A 48 18.74 -10.07 -1.29
C ILE A 48 18.28 -10.80 -2.55
N ARG A 49 18.38 -10.16 -3.72
CA ARG A 49 18.00 -10.78 -5.00
C ARG A 49 18.83 -12.02 -5.36
N ALA A 50 20.09 -12.04 -4.94
CA ALA A 50 21.02 -13.14 -5.15
C ALA A 50 20.85 -14.29 -4.13
N SER A 51 20.03 -14.10 -3.09
CA SER A 51 19.77 -15.13 -2.08
C SER A 51 19.21 -16.43 -2.68
N PRO A 52 19.48 -17.60 -2.06
CA PRO A 52 18.94 -18.87 -2.52
C PRO A 52 17.42 -18.82 -2.65
N LYS A 53 16.92 -19.18 -3.83
CA LYS A 53 15.49 -19.20 -4.12
C LYS A 53 14.93 -20.57 -3.76
N VAL A 54 13.73 -20.58 -3.18
CA VAL A 54 12.92 -21.81 -3.17
C VAL A 54 12.67 -22.25 -4.62
N ALA A 55 12.61 -23.56 -4.87
CA ALA A 55 12.43 -24.07 -6.23
C ALA A 55 11.16 -23.47 -6.88
N GLY A 56 11.33 -22.81 -8.02
CA GLY A 56 10.24 -22.11 -8.73
C GLY A 56 9.84 -20.75 -8.15
N GLY A 57 10.48 -20.29 -7.06
CA GLY A 57 10.20 -19.01 -6.42
C GLY A 57 10.97 -17.83 -7.01
N LYS A 58 10.39 -16.64 -6.89
CA LYS A 58 11.05 -15.36 -7.18
C LYS A 58 11.24 -14.58 -5.87
N VAL A 59 12.39 -13.94 -5.73
CA VAL A 59 12.69 -13.05 -4.59
C VAL A 59 12.26 -11.64 -4.96
N TYR A 60 11.52 -11.00 -4.05
CA TYR A 60 11.04 -9.64 -4.18
C TYR A 60 11.56 -8.80 -3.02
N ILE A 61 11.78 -7.51 -3.28
CA ILE A 61 11.95 -6.50 -2.24
C ILE A 61 10.56 -5.99 -1.83
N PRO A 62 10.32 -5.65 -0.54
CA PRO A 62 9.07 -5.02 -0.11
C PRO A 62 8.70 -3.84 -1.01
N GLY A 63 7.46 -3.78 -1.48
CA GLY A 63 6.94 -2.74 -2.38
C GLY A 63 7.03 -3.08 -3.88
N GLU A 64 7.80 -4.08 -4.31
CA GLU A 64 7.94 -4.41 -5.74
C GLU A 64 6.68 -4.96 -6.37
N ILE A 65 5.96 -5.82 -5.63
CA ILE A 65 4.72 -6.43 -6.12
C ILE A 65 3.65 -5.35 -6.26
N GLU A 66 3.55 -4.47 -5.27
CA GLU A 66 2.65 -3.33 -5.25
C GLU A 66 2.95 -2.35 -6.39
N ALA A 67 4.23 -2.04 -6.64
CA ALA A 67 4.65 -1.19 -7.75
C ALA A 67 4.27 -1.80 -9.12
N ALA A 68 4.49 -3.11 -9.31
CA ALA A 68 4.12 -3.80 -10.54
C ALA A 68 2.60 -3.85 -10.75
N ASN A 69 1.84 -4.06 -9.67
CA ASN A 69 0.37 -4.03 -9.70
C ASN A 69 -0.14 -2.61 -10.00
N ALA A 70 0.45 -1.57 -9.40
CA ALA A 70 0.10 -0.18 -9.65
C ALA A 70 0.39 0.24 -11.10
N GLU A 71 1.54 -0.17 -11.65
CA GLU A 71 1.89 0.08 -13.05
C GLU A 71 0.91 -0.63 -14.01
N THR A 72 0.49 -1.84 -13.67
CA THR A 72 -0.53 -2.59 -14.43
C THR A 72 -1.89 -1.90 -14.35
N ALA A 73 -2.34 -1.52 -13.15
CA ALA A 73 -3.60 -0.84 -12.92
C ALA A 73 -3.66 0.53 -13.61
N SER A 74 -2.56 1.29 -13.60
CA SER A 74 -2.47 2.59 -14.29
C SER A 74 -2.65 2.46 -15.80
N ARG A 75 -2.30 1.31 -16.39
CA ARG A 75 -2.43 1.07 -17.84
C ARG A 75 -3.73 0.39 -18.23
N LYS A 76 -4.22 -0.52 -17.39
CA LYS A 76 -5.33 -1.42 -17.72
C LYS A 76 -6.62 -1.12 -16.95
N GLY A 77 -6.58 -0.20 -15.99
CA GLY A 77 -7.64 -0.02 -15.01
C GLY A 77 -7.57 -1.04 -13.89
N LEU A 78 -8.37 -0.81 -12.84
CA LEU A 78 -8.53 -1.73 -11.72
C LEU A 78 -9.72 -2.67 -11.99
N PRO A 79 -9.54 -4.00 -11.87
CA PRO A 79 -10.66 -4.91 -11.87
C PRO A 79 -11.48 -4.68 -10.60
N ILE A 80 -12.78 -4.45 -10.76
CA ILE A 80 -13.76 -4.40 -9.67
C ILE A 80 -14.73 -5.57 -9.86
N SER A 81 -15.25 -6.11 -8.75
CA SER A 81 -16.28 -7.14 -8.83
C SER A 81 -17.64 -6.51 -9.18
N ASP A 82 -18.53 -7.30 -9.79
CA ASP A 82 -19.90 -6.87 -10.09
C ASP A 82 -20.66 -6.44 -8.83
N ASP A 83 -20.42 -7.10 -7.69
CA ASP A 83 -21.00 -6.71 -6.41
C ASP A 83 -20.55 -5.32 -5.97
N LEU A 84 -19.24 -5.04 -6.02
CA LEU A 84 -18.69 -3.73 -5.67
C LEU A 84 -19.19 -2.64 -6.63
N ALA A 85 -19.25 -2.95 -7.93
CA ALA A 85 -19.81 -2.04 -8.94
C ALA A 85 -21.28 -1.70 -8.61
N GLY A 86 -22.09 -2.71 -8.28
CA GLY A 86 -23.47 -2.52 -7.85
C GLY A 86 -23.61 -1.71 -6.56
N GLN A 87 -22.72 -1.91 -5.59
CA GLN A 87 -22.68 -1.11 -4.35
C GLN A 87 -22.39 0.36 -4.63
N LEU A 88 -21.38 0.63 -5.48
CA LEU A 88 -20.99 1.99 -5.88
C LEU A 88 -22.10 2.68 -6.69
N ALA A 89 -22.77 1.97 -7.60
CA ALA A 89 -23.90 2.50 -8.38
C ALA A 89 -25.09 2.88 -7.47
N ARG A 90 -25.42 2.04 -6.47
CA ARG A 90 -26.45 2.37 -5.48
C ARG A 90 -26.08 3.60 -4.64
N LEU A 91 -24.82 3.69 -4.22
CA LEU A 91 -24.33 4.85 -3.49
C LEU A 91 -24.41 6.12 -4.33
N ALA A 92 -24.01 6.06 -5.60
CA ALA A 92 -24.11 7.18 -6.54
C ALA A 92 -25.55 7.68 -6.67
N GLY A 93 -26.52 6.77 -6.84
CA GLY A 93 -27.95 7.10 -6.88
C GLY A 93 -28.45 7.74 -5.58
N THR A 94 -27.98 7.27 -4.43
CA THR A 94 -28.35 7.84 -3.11
C THR A 94 -27.84 9.27 -2.96
N LEU A 95 -26.63 9.54 -3.47
CA LEU A 95 -25.99 10.85 -3.39
C LEU A 95 -26.39 11.79 -4.54
N GLY A 96 -27.16 11.32 -5.52
CA GLY A 96 -27.55 12.10 -6.69
C GLY A 96 -26.39 12.44 -7.64
N ILE A 97 -25.33 11.61 -7.65
CA ILE A 97 -24.17 11.77 -8.54
C ILE A 97 -24.23 10.76 -9.69
N GLU A 98 -23.65 11.13 -10.83
CA GLU A 98 -23.57 10.24 -11.98
C GLU A 98 -22.58 9.09 -11.69
N ALA A 99 -23.04 7.85 -11.90
CA ALA A 99 -22.20 6.67 -11.78
C ALA A 99 -21.24 6.60 -12.99
N PRO A 100 -19.94 6.32 -12.78
CA PRO A 100 -19.01 6.12 -13.89
C PRO A 100 -19.48 5.05 -14.87
N LEU A 101 -19.26 5.29 -16.17
CA LEU A 101 -19.73 4.46 -17.30
C LEU A 101 -19.28 2.98 -17.27
N TYR A 102 -18.28 2.64 -16.46
CA TYR A 102 -17.76 1.28 -16.31
C TYR A 102 -18.35 0.53 -15.10
N LEU A 103 -19.35 1.12 -14.43
CA LEU A 103 -20.10 0.49 -13.33
C LEU A 103 -21.49 -0.03 -13.75
N SER A 104 -21.87 0.14 -15.02
CA SER A 104 -23.18 -0.25 -15.59
C SER A 104 -23.14 -1.57 -16.32
#